data_AF-A0A354BJ21-F1
#
_entry.id   AF-A0A354BJ21-F1
#
_cell.length_a   1.000
_cell.length_b   1.000
_cell.length_c   1.000
_cell.angle_alpha   90.00
_cell.angle_beta   90.00
_cell.angle_gamma   90.00
#
_symmetry.space_group_name_H-M   'P 1'
#
loop_
_entity.id
_entity.type
_entity.pdbx_description
1 polymer ?
#
loop_
_entity_poly.entity_id
_entity_poly.type
_entity_poly.pdbx_seq_one_letter_code
_entity_poly.pdbx_strand_id
1 'polypeptide(L)'
;GTGIDPVPFNALPIAAAAITDMVSQGLVVGSVVSIGGGVAKAVSTIGATSLTLSSSIDGKFPAGTPVYLLQCVTYAVGTTTAACGTGSTACLTRNGVPLVDGIEDIQFSYGCDGCSTAAPNPLSPDGVLDEIDGANTTSPPSINDFVTNSAWNLPPMSPETIKQVQISVVGRQMTPDQGFGERYTSGANTSGPVVMSDHNPSADTGYDASTYSKLRRRVVTRVIQPRNM
;
A
#
# COMPACT_ATOMS: atom_id res chain seq x y z
N GLY A 1 -1.59 39.99 16.40
CA GLY A 1 -1.19 38.97 17.38
C GLY A 1 -0.17 38.07 16.72
N THR A 2 1.05 38.01 17.23
CA THR A 2 2.13 37.21 16.66
C THR A 2 1.90 35.75 17.04
N GLY A 3 1.20 35.01 16.18
CA GLY A 3 1.19 33.56 16.27
C GLY A 3 2.62 33.09 16.05
N ILE A 4 3.27 32.61 17.11
CA ILE A 4 4.55 31.93 16.99
C ILE A 4 4.24 30.63 16.24
N ASP A 5 4.56 30.62 14.94
CA ASP A 5 4.60 29.39 14.17
C ASP A 5 5.50 28.41 14.94
N PRO A 6 5.02 27.19 15.20
CA PRO A 6 5.79 26.21 15.96
C PRO A 6 7.15 26.02 15.29
N VAL A 7 8.22 26.09 16.09
CA VAL A 7 9.57 25.77 15.61
C VAL A 7 9.56 24.33 15.11
N PRO A 8 10.01 24.06 13.87
CA PRO A 8 10.14 22.70 13.36
C PRO A 8 10.94 21.86 14.34
N PHE A 9 10.48 20.66 14.64
CA PHE A 9 11.14 19.77 15.59
C PHE A 9 11.37 18.40 14.97
N ASN A 10 12.45 17.74 15.39
CA ASN A 10 12.76 16.36 15.00
C ASN A 10 12.95 15.45 16.22
N ALA A 11 12.94 15.97 17.43
CA ALA A 11 12.92 15.18 18.66
C ALA A 11 11.47 15.01 19.11
N LEU A 12 10.89 13.85 18.84
CA LEU A 12 9.52 13.48 19.22
C LEU A 12 9.52 12.93 20.66
N PRO A 13 8.96 13.64 21.64
CA PRO A 13 8.88 13.15 23.01
C PRO A 13 7.89 11.98 23.09
N ILE A 14 8.32 10.85 23.66
CA ILE A 14 7.50 9.66 23.86
C ILE A 14 7.79 9.08 25.25
N ALA A 15 6.75 8.62 25.95
CA ALA A 15 6.93 8.00 27.26
C ALA A 15 7.88 6.80 27.18
N ALA A 16 8.79 6.66 28.15
CA ALA A 16 9.80 5.59 28.18
C ALA A 16 9.19 4.18 28.07
N ALA A 17 8.03 3.96 28.71
CA ALA A 17 7.30 2.70 28.63
C ALA A 17 6.81 2.39 27.20
N ALA A 18 6.34 3.41 26.46
CA ALA A 18 5.91 3.24 25.07
C ALA A 18 7.10 2.98 24.13
N ILE A 19 8.25 3.62 24.34
CA ILE A 19 9.47 3.29 23.60
C ILE A 19 9.88 1.83 23.86
N THR A 20 9.84 1.39 25.12
CA THR A 20 10.16 0.01 25.50
C THR A 20 9.24 -0.98 24.80
N ASP A 21 7.94 -0.70 24.77
CA ASP A 21 6.95 -1.52 24.06
C ASP A 21 7.21 -1.53 22.55
N MET A 22 7.42 -0.38 21.92
CA MET A 22 7.75 -0.29 20.49
C MET A 22 9.03 -1.06 20.15
N VAL A 23 10.07 -1.00 20.99
CA VAL A 23 11.30 -1.78 20.82
C VAL A 23 11.02 -3.28 20.91
N SER A 24 10.14 -3.71 21.84
CA SER A 24 9.72 -5.11 21.92
C SER A 24 8.96 -5.58 20.67
N GLN A 25 8.31 -4.66 19.96
CA GLN A 25 7.63 -4.89 18.68
C GLN A 25 8.56 -4.70 17.46
N GLY A 26 9.87 -4.53 17.67
CA GLY A 26 10.86 -4.46 16.59
C GLY A 26 11.20 -3.05 16.10
N LEU A 27 10.92 -2.01 16.88
CA LEU A 27 11.45 -0.67 16.60
C LEU A 27 12.99 -0.70 16.60
N VAL A 28 13.58 -0.25 15.49
CA VAL A 28 15.01 -0.05 15.31
C VAL A 28 15.26 1.28 14.58
N VAL A 29 16.52 1.74 14.55
CA VAL A 29 16.88 2.89 13.70
C VAL A 29 16.58 2.53 12.24
N GLY A 30 15.91 3.44 11.53
CA GLY A 30 15.38 3.23 10.19
C GLY A 30 13.93 2.75 10.14
N SER A 31 13.36 2.28 11.26
CA SER A 31 11.90 2.04 11.34
C SER A 31 11.13 3.33 11.10
N VAL A 32 9.90 3.22 10.57
CA VAL A 32 9.04 4.38 10.35
C VAL A 32 7.95 4.44 11.42
N VAL A 33 7.72 5.63 11.95
CA VAL A 33 6.59 5.92 12.84
C VAL A 33 5.57 6.82 12.15
N SER A 34 4.30 6.64 12.46
CA SER A 34 3.20 7.52 12.04
C SER A 34 2.66 8.31 13.22
N ILE A 35 2.66 9.64 13.11
CA ILE A 35 2.22 10.57 14.14
C ILE A 35 0.80 11.01 13.81
N GLY A 36 -0.14 10.71 14.71
CA GLY A 36 -1.56 10.99 14.54
C GLY A 36 -2.18 10.32 13.30
N GLY A 37 -1.53 9.31 12.72
CA GLY A 37 -1.95 8.67 11.47
C GLY A 37 -1.66 9.47 10.20
N GLY A 38 -1.30 10.75 10.30
CA GLY A 38 -1.17 11.66 9.15
C GLY A 38 0.26 11.90 8.67
N VAL A 39 1.26 11.79 9.55
CA VAL A 39 2.66 12.12 9.26
C VAL A 39 3.54 10.91 9.51
N ALA A 40 4.18 10.38 8.46
CA ALA A 40 5.15 9.30 8.57
C ALA A 40 6.58 9.85 8.57
N LYS A 41 7.42 9.37 9.48
CA LYS A 41 8.85 9.71 9.55
C LYS A 41 9.69 8.51 9.96
N ALA A 42 10.83 8.33 9.29
CA ALA A 42 11.84 7.38 9.73
C ALA A 42 12.48 7.83 11.05
N VAL A 43 12.84 6.87 11.89
CA VAL A 43 13.54 7.09 13.17
C VAL A 43 15.04 7.07 12.94
N SER A 44 15.71 8.17 13.28
CA SER A 44 17.18 8.32 13.17
C SER A 44 17.89 7.96 14.47
N THR A 45 17.25 8.11 15.63
CA THR A 45 17.81 7.74 16.93
C THR A 45 16.70 7.35 17.91
N ILE A 46 16.96 6.34 18.74
CA ILE A 46 16.06 5.88 19.81
C ILE A 46 16.67 6.29 21.15
N GLY A 47 16.05 7.25 21.83
CA GLY A 47 16.41 7.66 23.19
C GLY A 47 15.53 6.98 24.25
N ALA A 48 15.81 7.26 25.53
CA ALA A 48 15.04 6.70 26.63
C ALA A 48 13.62 7.31 26.76
N THR A 49 13.44 8.56 26.31
CA THR A 49 12.17 9.31 26.42
C THR A 49 11.82 10.10 25.15
N SER A 50 12.50 9.82 24.05
CA SER A 50 12.26 10.47 22.77
C SER A 50 12.73 9.61 21.60
N LEU A 51 12.12 9.83 20.45
CA LEU A 51 12.62 9.37 19.15
C LEU A 51 13.13 10.59 18.38
N THR A 52 14.33 10.51 17.83
CA THR A 52 14.78 11.50 16.83
C THR A 52 14.32 11.02 15.46
N LEU A 53 13.69 11.91 14.69
CA LEU A 53 13.15 11.66 13.35
C LEU A 53 14.21 11.97 12.28
N SER A 54 14.02 11.42 11.09
CA SER A 54 14.87 11.61 9.89
C SER A 54 14.92 13.06 9.42
N SER A 55 13.84 13.79 9.62
CA SER A 55 13.66 15.19 9.25
C SER A 55 12.71 15.87 10.22
N SER A 56 12.78 17.19 10.29
CA SER A 56 11.85 17.97 11.10
C SER A 56 10.43 17.84 10.57
N ILE A 57 9.47 17.91 11.49
CA ILE A 57 8.05 17.98 11.16
C ILE A 57 7.53 19.37 11.49
N ASP A 58 6.72 19.89 10.59
CA ASP A 58 5.97 21.12 10.78
C ASP A 58 4.61 20.75 11.36
N GLY A 59 4.32 21.21 12.58
CA GLY A 59 3.02 21.00 13.20
C GLY A 59 3.03 21.01 14.72
N LYS A 60 1.88 21.35 15.31
CA LYS A 60 1.61 21.12 16.73
C LYS A 60 0.76 19.86 16.84
N PHE A 61 1.37 18.77 17.28
CA PHE A 61 0.63 17.62 17.74
C PHE A 61 0.23 17.86 19.20
N PRO A 62 -1.07 17.87 19.54
CA PRO A 62 -1.50 17.96 20.93
C PRO A 62 -0.84 16.88 21.80
N ALA A 63 -0.60 17.19 23.07
CA ALA A 63 -0.19 16.16 24.02
C ALA A 63 -1.20 15.00 24.00
N GLY A 64 -0.70 13.77 23.90
CA GLY A 64 -1.53 12.58 23.76
C GLY A 64 -1.85 12.18 22.31
N THR A 65 -1.35 12.88 21.29
CA THR A 65 -1.42 12.38 19.91
C THR A 65 -0.79 10.99 19.81
N PRO A 66 -1.52 9.99 19.27
CA PRO A 66 -0.97 8.65 19.09
C PRO A 66 0.25 8.63 18.16
N VAL A 67 1.23 7.82 18.51
CA VAL A 67 2.38 7.52 17.65
C VAL A 67 2.35 6.02 17.38
N TYR A 68 2.25 5.64 16.11
CA TYR A 68 2.17 4.26 15.65
C TYR A 68 3.51 3.82 15.09
N LEU A 69 3.97 2.62 15.48
CA LEU A 69 5.07 1.95 14.79
C LEU A 69 4.52 1.29 13.51
N LEU A 70 5.04 1.69 12.35
CA LEU A 70 4.66 1.07 11.09
C LEU A 70 5.42 -0.25 10.91
N GLN A 71 4.68 -1.33 10.72
CA GLN A 71 5.19 -2.68 10.56
C GLN A 71 5.03 -3.13 9.11
N CYS A 72 6.04 -3.84 8.61
CA CYS A 72 5.96 -4.45 7.28
C CYS A 72 4.95 -5.60 7.31
N VAL A 73 4.12 -5.66 6.28
CA VAL A 73 3.25 -6.81 5.99
C VAL A 73 3.49 -7.26 4.57
N THR A 74 3.48 -8.57 4.36
CA THR A 74 3.65 -9.17 3.05
C THR A 74 2.34 -9.81 2.63
N TYR A 75 1.84 -9.41 1.47
CA TYR A 75 0.75 -10.10 0.79
C TYR A 75 1.33 -10.98 -0.31
N ALA A 76 0.81 -12.20 -0.44
CA ALA A 76 1.20 -13.10 -1.51
C ALA A 76 0.03 -13.99 -1.94
N VAL A 77 0.00 -14.34 -3.22
CA VAL A 77 -0.91 -15.35 -3.75
C VAL A 77 -0.34 -16.73 -3.44
N GLY A 78 -1.03 -17.48 -2.59
CA GLY A 78 -0.76 -18.89 -2.33
C GLY A 78 -1.37 -19.74 -3.45
N THR A 79 -0.62 -20.74 -3.93
CA THR A 79 -1.03 -21.62 -5.04
C THR A 79 -1.10 -23.10 -4.66
N THR A 80 -0.90 -23.42 -3.38
CA THR A 80 -0.89 -24.80 -2.89
C THR A 80 -1.99 -25.01 -1.86
N THR A 81 -2.54 -26.22 -1.79
CA THR A 81 -3.52 -26.60 -0.76
C THR A 81 -2.91 -26.52 0.65
N ALA A 82 -1.61 -26.76 0.81
CA ALA A 82 -0.93 -26.57 2.08
C ALA A 82 -0.93 -25.12 2.53
N ALA A 83 -0.76 -24.18 1.59
CA ALA A 83 -0.88 -22.76 1.86
C ALA A 83 -2.34 -22.34 2.05
N CYS A 84 -3.27 -22.78 1.21
CA CYS A 84 -4.63 -22.24 1.14
C CYS A 84 -5.70 -23.02 1.90
N GLY A 85 -5.34 -24.15 2.51
CA GLY A 85 -6.30 -25.04 3.16
C GLY A 85 -7.06 -25.92 2.17
N THR A 86 -7.78 -26.90 2.72
CA THR A 86 -8.51 -27.91 1.94
C THR A 86 -9.63 -27.27 1.10
N GLY A 87 -9.70 -27.63 -0.18
CA GLY A 87 -10.74 -27.15 -1.10
C GLY A 87 -10.37 -25.86 -1.85
N SER A 88 -9.20 -25.28 -1.57
CA SER A 88 -8.69 -24.11 -2.24
C SER A 88 -7.33 -24.38 -2.89
N THR A 89 -7.14 -23.91 -4.13
CA THR A 89 -5.86 -23.97 -4.85
C THR A 89 -5.30 -22.58 -5.16
N ALA A 90 -5.97 -21.52 -4.70
CA ALA A 90 -5.54 -20.14 -4.82
C ALA A 90 -6.08 -19.35 -3.63
N CYS A 91 -5.26 -18.57 -2.95
CA CYS A 91 -5.68 -17.76 -1.82
C CYS A 91 -4.78 -16.53 -1.66
N LEU A 92 -5.31 -15.49 -1.03
CA LEU A 92 -4.51 -14.38 -0.53
C LEU A 92 -3.96 -14.76 0.84
N THR A 93 -2.65 -14.64 1.00
CA THR A 93 -1.98 -14.77 2.30
C THR A 93 -1.50 -13.41 2.79
N ARG A 94 -1.53 -13.21 4.10
CA ARG A 94 -0.92 -12.07 4.79
C ARG A 94 0.09 -12.61 5.79
N ASN A 95 1.36 -12.25 5.61
CA ASN A 95 2.49 -12.78 6.38
C ASN A 95 2.52 -14.32 6.41
N GLY A 96 2.20 -14.95 5.28
CA GLY A 96 2.12 -16.41 5.14
C GLY A 96 0.87 -17.06 5.73
N VAL A 97 -0.03 -16.30 6.37
CA VAL A 97 -1.29 -16.81 6.92
C VAL A 97 -2.42 -16.59 5.91
N PRO A 98 -3.24 -17.61 5.60
CA PRO A 98 -4.38 -17.46 4.68
C PRO A 98 -5.40 -16.45 5.18
N LEU A 99 -5.86 -15.59 4.27
CA LEU A 99 -6.83 -14.54 4.56
C LEU A 99 -8.15 -14.76 3.80
N VAL A 100 -8.06 -15.01 2.50
CA VAL A 100 -9.24 -15.16 1.60
C VAL A 100 -8.94 -16.17 0.50
N ASP A 101 -9.88 -17.08 0.25
CA ASP A 101 -9.80 -18.05 -0.85
C ASP A 101 -10.12 -17.44 -2.22
N GLY A 102 -9.61 -18.07 -3.26
CA GLY A 102 -9.91 -17.75 -4.65
C GLY A 102 -9.24 -16.48 -5.17
N ILE A 103 -8.34 -15.86 -4.41
CA ILE A 103 -7.53 -14.76 -4.93
C ILE A 103 -6.38 -15.34 -5.76
N GLU A 104 -6.31 -14.92 -7.02
CA GLU A 104 -5.30 -15.37 -7.98
C GLU A 104 -4.29 -14.27 -8.32
N ASP A 105 -4.62 -13.01 -8.04
CA ASP A 105 -3.71 -11.89 -8.26
C ASP A 105 -4.01 -10.74 -7.28
N ILE A 106 -2.95 -10.07 -6.84
CA ILE A 106 -3.01 -8.86 -6.05
C ILE A 106 -1.87 -7.93 -6.44
N GLN A 107 -2.22 -6.69 -6.72
CA GLN A 107 -1.27 -5.67 -7.13
C GLN A 107 -1.46 -4.39 -6.35
N PHE A 108 -0.33 -3.74 -6.12
CA PHE A 108 -0.25 -2.48 -5.42
C PHE A 108 0.48 -1.51 -6.33
N SER A 109 -0.15 -0.37 -6.58
CA SER A 109 0.46 0.77 -7.23
C SER A 109 0.39 1.94 -6.27
N TYR A 110 1.36 2.86 -6.30
CA TYR A 110 1.39 3.96 -5.35
C TYR A 110 1.46 5.32 -6.06
N GLY A 111 0.68 6.26 -5.55
CA GLY A 111 0.85 7.68 -5.83
C GLY A 111 1.70 8.29 -4.72
N CYS A 112 2.67 9.11 -5.09
CA CYS A 112 3.53 9.78 -4.12
C CYS A 112 3.73 11.26 -4.44
N ASP A 113 4.22 11.99 -3.44
CA ASP A 113 4.40 13.44 -3.39
C ASP A 113 5.83 13.71 -2.89
N GLY A 114 6.63 14.41 -3.70
CA GLY A 114 8.07 14.58 -3.50
C GLY A 114 8.94 13.44 -4.03
N CYS A 115 8.39 12.58 -4.87
CA CYS A 115 9.08 11.57 -5.64
C CYS A 115 9.75 12.09 -6.92
N SER A 116 9.21 13.14 -7.52
CA SER A 116 9.70 13.72 -8.77
C SER A 116 9.78 15.23 -8.64
N THR A 117 10.91 15.83 -9.03
CA THR A 117 11.07 17.29 -9.12
C THR A 117 11.03 17.78 -10.56
N ALA A 118 10.70 16.90 -11.52
CA ALA A 118 10.56 17.27 -12.92
C ALA A 118 9.27 18.09 -13.10
N ALA A 119 9.31 19.12 -13.95
CA ALA A 119 8.11 19.89 -14.27
C ALA A 119 6.99 18.96 -14.78
N PRO A 120 5.75 19.10 -14.29
CA PRO A 120 5.19 20.27 -13.61
C PRO A 120 5.28 20.23 -12.07
N ASN A 121 5.96 19.25 -11.49
CA ASN A 121 6.00 19.05 -10.05
C ASN A 121 6.77 20.16 -9.31
N PRO A 122 6.35 20.52 -8.09
CA PRO A 122 7.11 21.44 -7.25
C PRO A 122 8.45 20.83 -6.82
N LEU A 123 9.39 21.69 -6.40
CA LEU A 123 10.70 21.25 -5.88
C LEU A 123 10.62 20.63 -4.48
N SER A 124 9.45 20.68 -3.83
CA SER A 124 9.24 20.18 -2.48
C SER A 124 7.82 19.62 -2.38
N PRO A 125 7.59 18.61 -1.52
CA PRO A 125 6.27 18.04 -1.36
C PRO A 125 5.21 19.09 -1.02
N ASP A 126 4.08 19.08 -1.73
CA ASP A 126 3.00 20.08 -1.57
C ASP A 126 1.66 19.45 -1.17
N GLY A 127 1.63 18.14 -0.95
CA GLY A 127 0.43 17.39 -0.59
C GLY A 127 -0.37 16.88 -1.79
N VAL A 128 0.03 17.23 -3.01
CA VAL A 128 -0.53 16.73 -4.27
C VAL A 128 0.31 15.54 -4.73
N LEU A 129 -0.30 14.56 -5.39
CA LEU A 129 0.48 13.49 -6.05
C LEU A 129 1.36 14.12 -7.11
N ASP A 130 2.59 13.66 -7.28
CA ASP A 130 3.45 14.09 -8.36
C ASP A 130 2.99 13.48 -9.69
N GLU A 131 3.25 14.17 -10.79
CA GLU A 131 3.30 13.57 -12.13
C GLU A 131 4.53 12.67 -12.21
N ILE A 132 4.32 11.40 -12.54
CA ILE A 132 5.42 10.41 -12.67
C ILE A 132 5.42 9.72 -14.04
N ASP A 133 4.34 9.78 -14.83
CA ASP A 133 4.28 9.10 -16.14
C ASP A 133 5.08 9.83 -17.24
N GLY A 134 5.49 11.08 -17.00
CA GLY A 134 6.27 11.92 -17.91
C GLY A 134 5.55 12.24 -19.21
N ALA A 135 4.28 11.85 -19.33
CA ALA A 135 3.48 11.99 -20.52
C ALA A 135 2.86 13.39 -20.60
N ASN A 136 2.80 14.14 -19.49
CA ASN A 136 2.09 15.40 -19.46
C ASN A 136 2.75 16.47 -18.58
N THR A 137 3.72 17.18 -19.17
CA THR A 137 4.39 18.32 -18.51
C THR A 137 3.52 19.57 -18.33
N THR A 138 2.23 19.52 -18.73
CA THR A 138 1.36 20.70 -18.79
C THR A 138 0.03 20.53 -18.07
N SER A 139 -0.30 19.32 -17.61
CA SER A 139 -1.53 19.05 -16.88
C SER A 139 -1.21 18.70 -15.42
N PRO A 140 -2.15 18.98 -14.51
CA PRO A 140 -1.99 18.55 -13.13
C PRO A 140 -1.96 17.01 -13.03
N PRO A 141 -1.32 16.48 -11.97
CA PRO A 141 -1.27 15.06 -11.67
C PRO A 141 -2.66 14.40 -11.64
N SER A 142 -2.72 13.15 -12.09
CA SER A 142 -3.91 12.39 -12.39
C SER A 142 -3.88 10.99 -11.75
N ILE A 143 -4.96 10.22 -11.93
CA ILE A 143 -5.01 8.82 -11.47
C ILE A 143 -4.07 7.90 -12.27
N ASN A 144 -3.54 8.34 -13.41
CA ASN A 144 -2.60 7.54 -14.19
C ASN A 144 -1.16 7.63 -13.67
N ASP A 145 -0.88 8.57 -12.75
CA ASP A 145 0.44 8.78 -12.16
C ASP A 145 0.78 7.80 -11.03
N PHE A 146 0.01 6.70 -10.92
CA PHE A 146 0.33 5.63 -9.99
C PHE A 146 1.51 4.83 -10.52
N VAL A 147 2.58 4.78 -9.73
CA VAL A 147 3.77 4.00 -10.05
C VAL A 147 3.48 2.52 -9.86
N THR A 148 3.81 1.74 -10.89
CA THR A 148 3.66 0.28 -10.98
C THR A 148 5.01 -0.33 -11.35
N ASN A 149 5.18 -1.65 -11.23
CA ASN A 149 6.40 -2.36 -11.60
C ASN A 149 7.73 -1.78 -11.06
N SER A 150 7.69 -1.16 -9.89
CA SER A 150 8.86 -0.55 -9.28
C SER A 150 9.51 -1.53 -8.28
N ALA A 151 10.83 -1.47 -8.15
CA ALA A 151 11.51 -2.18 -7.09
C ALA A 151 11.08 -1.61 -5.74
N TRP A 152 10.40 -2.46 -4.95
CA TRP A 152 9.82 -2.15 -3.64
C TRP A 152 10.90 -1.91 -2.58
N ASN A 153 11.60 -0.77 -2.67
CA ASN A 153 12.61 -0.22 -1.72
C ASN A 153 13.57 0.78 -2.37
N LEU A 154 13.49 1.04 -3.68
CA LEU A 154 14.33 2.03 -4.32
C LEU A 154 13.70 3.43 -4.18
N PRO A 155 14.51 4.47 -3.87
CA PRO A 155 14.04 5.85 -3.95
C PRO A 155 13.37 6.11 -5.31
N PRO A 156 12.26 6.86 -5.32
CA PRO A 156 11.71 7.64 -4.21
C PRO A 156 10.67 6.93 -3.33
N MET A 157 10.53 5.60 -3.41
CA MET A 157 9.51 4.86 -2.67
C MET A 157 9.80 4.81 -1.16
N SER A 158 9.28 5.80 -0.44
CA SER A 158 9.38 5.86 1.03
C SER A 158 7.99 6.03 1.65
N PRO A 159 7.73 5.50 2.85
CA PRO A 159 6.48 5.76 3.55
C PRO A 159 6.20 7.25 3.79
N GLU A 160 7.21 8.12 3.77
CA GLU A 160 7.05 9.57 3.93
C GLU A 160 6.45 10.24 2.68
N THR A 161 6.73 9.69 1.50
CA THR A 161 6.32 10.23 0.19
C THR A 161 5.04 9.61 -0.35
N ILE A 162 4.69 8.37 0.03
CA ILE A 162 3.46 7.69 -0.44
C ILE A 162 2.22 8.37 0.15
N LYS A 163 1.32 8.86 -0.73
CA LYS A 163 0.06 9.51 -0.34
C LYS A 163 -1.19 8.71 -0.68
N GLN A 164 -1.09 7.83 -1.67
CA GLN A 164 -2.18 6.97 -2.11
C GLN A 164 -1.65 5.61 -2.52
N VAL A 165 -2.47 4.59 -2.33
CA VAL A 165 -2.20 3.24 -2.83
C VAL A 165 -3.44 2.77 -3.59
N GLN A 166 -3.23 2.38 -4.84
CA GLN A 166 -4.23 1.67 -5.62
C GLN A 166 -4.00 0.17 -5.41
N ILE A 167 -5.02 -0.51 -4.92
CA ILE A 167 -5.02 -1.94 -4.68
C ILE A 167 -5.97 -2.57 -5.68
N SER A 168 -5.44 -3.51 -6.45
CA SER A 168 -6.17 -4.27 -7.46
C SER A 168 -6.13 -5.74 -7.09
N VAL A 169 -7.29 -6.38 -7.01
CA VAL A 169 -7.41 -7.79 -6.62
C VAL A 169 -8.24 -8.54 -7.65
N VAL A 170 -7.73 -9.70 -8.07
CA VAL A 170 -8.45 -10.65 -8.94
C VAL A 170 -8.91 -11.83 -8.10
N GLY A 171 -10.22 -11.96 -7.97
CA GLY A 171 -10.87 -13.11 -7.36
C GLY A 171 -11.49 -14.01 -8.43
N ARG A 172 -11.22 -15.31 -8.35
CA ARG A 172 -11.97 -16.32 -9.09
C ARG A 172 -13.13 -16.85 -8.28
N GLN A 173 -14.15 -17.28 -9.00
CA GLN A 173 -15.27 -17.98 -8.45
C GLN A 173 -14.88 -19.39 -8.02
N MET A 174 -15.04 -19.70 -6.73
CA MET A 174 -14.65 -20.99 -6.14
C MET A 174 -15.75 -22.05 -6.22
N THR A 175 -17.01 -21.62 -6.32
CA THR A 175 -18.18 -22.49 -6.44
C THR A 175 -19.00 -22.09 -7.66
N PRO A 176 -19.63 -23.02 -8.40
CA PRO A 176 -20.46 -22.69 -9.56
C PRO A 176 -21.47 -21.58 -9.27
N ASP A 177 -21.68 -20.69 -10.25
CA ASP A 177 -22.63 -19.58 -10.10
C ASP A 177 -24.04 -20.15 -10.04
N GLN A 178 -24.67 -20.01 -8.87
CA GLN A 178 -26.03 -20.48 -8.65
C GLN A 178 -27.09 -19.56 -9.29
N GLY A 179 -26.67 -18.47 -9.94
CA GLY A 179 -27.56 -17.60 -10.69
C GLY A 179 -28.40 -16.67 -9.83
N PHE A 180 -28.11 -16.55 -8.53
CA PHE A 180 -28.81 -15.65 -7.60
C PHE A 180 -28.40 -14.16 -7.74
N GLY A 181 -27.66 -13.80 -8.78
CA GLY A 181 -27.27 -12.41 -9.07
C GLY A 181 -28.35 -11.59 -9.78
N GLU A 182 -28.03 -10.35 -10.13
CA GLU A 182 -28.94 -9.28 -10.62
C GLU A 182 -29.85 -9.63 -11.81
N ARG A 183 -29.66 -10.76 -12.49
CA ARG A 183 -30.45 -11.17 -13.66
C ARG A 183 -31.02 -12.58 -13.59
N TYR A 184 -30.98 -13.26 -12.43
CA TYR A 184 -31.42 -14.64 -12.27
C TYR A 184 -30.79 -15.64 -13.26
N THR A 185 -29.60 -15.32 -13.76
CA THR A 185 -28.83 -16.14 -14.71
C THR A 185 -27.43 -16.39 -14.17
N SER A 186 -26.90 -17.58 -14.45
CA SER A 186 -25.50 -17.90 -14.16
C SER A 186 -24.59 -16.93 -14.90
N GLY A 187 -23.62 -16.35 -14.21
CA GLY A 187 -22.62 -15.50 -14.82
C GLY A 187 -21.75 -16.26 -15.84
N ALA A 188 -21.35 -15.56 -16.90
CA ALA A 188 -20.42 -16.10 -17.87
C ALA A 188 -19.02 -16.27 -17.26
N ASN A 189 -18.33 -17.33 -17.69
CA ASN A 189 -16.91 -17.50 -17.39
C ASN A 189 -16.08 -16.43 -18.09
N THR A 190 -14.88 -16.17 -17.57
CA THR A 190 -13.97 -15.19 -18.17
C THR A 190 -13.31 -15.78 -19.41
N SER A 191 -13.41 -15.10 -20.56
CA SER A 191 -12.94 -15.63 -21.84
C SER A 191 -11.42 -15.54 -22.07
N GLY A 192 -10.69 -14.77 -21.26
CA GLY A 192 -9.25 -14.56 -21.40
C GLY A 192 -8.59 -14.09 -20.10
N PRO A 193 -7.26 -13.91 -20.09
CA PRO A 193 -6.51 -13.50 -18.90
C PRO A 193 -7.01 -12.13 -18.42
N VAL A 194 -7.14 -12.00 -17.10
CA VAL A 194 -7.49 -10.72 -16.48
C VAL A 194 -6.17 -10.02 -16.21
N VAL A 195 -5.79 -9.12 -17.10
CA VAL A 195 -4.57 -8.32 -16.97
C VAL A 195 -4.86 -7.16 -16.02
N MET A 196 -4.04 -7.02 -15.00
CA MET A 196 -4.11 -5.93 -14.04
C MET A 196 -2.75 -5.23 -14.03
N SER A 197 -2.77 -3.89 -14.00
CA SER A 197 -1.58 -3.05 -13.99
C SER A 197 -0.52 -3.55 -15.00
N ASP A 198 0.58 -4.09 -14.49
CA ASP A 198 1.76 -4.61 -15.17
C ASP A 198 1.82 -6.15 -15.20
N HIS A 199 0.90 -6.86 -14.55
CA HIS A 199 0.88 -8.32 -14.52
C HIS A 199 -0.10 -8.88 -15.55
N ASN A 200 0.44 -9.70 -16.46
CA ASN A 200 -0.33 -10.44 -17.44
C ASN A 200 -0.24 -11.93 -17.12
N PRO A 201 -1.31 -12.55 -16.57
CA PRO A 201 -1.30 -13.96 -16.20
C PRO A 201 -1.01 -14.93 -17.35
N SER A 202 -1.18 -14.51 -18.61
CA SER A 202 -0.81 -15.35 -19.75
C SER A 202 0.70 -15.55 -19.92
N ALA A 203 1.52 -14.74 -19.26
CA ALA A 203 2.96 -14.90 -19.19
C ALA A 203 3.40 -15.81 -18.02
N ASP A 204 2.49 -16.22 -17.14
CA ASP A 204 2.83 -17.02 -15.97
C ASP A 204 3.21 -18.44 -16.33
N THR A 205 4.15 -18.98 -15.57
CA THR A 205 4.50 -20.40 -15.67
C THR A 205 3.29 -21.25 -15.27
N GLY A 206 2.81 -22.07 -16.19
CA GLY A 206 1.66 -22.95 -15.95
C GLY A 206 0.31 -22.35 -16.36
N TYR A 207 0.27 -21.17 -16.98
CA TYR A 207 -0.95 -20.65 -17.58
C TYR A 207 -1.48 -21.58 -18.68
N ASP A 208 -2.76 -21.92 -18.60
CA ASP A 208 -3.49 -22.67 -19.62
C ASP A 208 -4.84 -22.00 -19.90
N ALA A 209 -5.00 -21.47 -21.12
CA ALA A 209 -6.20 -20.74 -21.52
C ALA A 209 -7.48 -21.60 -21.45
N SER A 210 -7.35 -22.91 -21.72
CA SER A 210 -8.49 -23.83 -21.69
C SER A 210 -9.04 -24.03 -20.28
N THR A 211 -8.16 -23.99 -19.27
CA THR A 211 -8.52 -24.14 -17.86
C THR A 211 -8.91 -22.81 -17.25
N TYR A 212 -8.20 -21.74 -17.62
CA TYR A 212 -8.51 -20.38 -17.17
C TYR A 212 -9.96 -20.02 -17.52
N SER A 213 -10.39 -20.30 -18.75
CA SER A 213 -11.75 -19.99 -19.23
C SER A 213 -12.89 -20.83 -18.63
N LYS A 214 -12.59 -21.79 -17.75
CA LYS A 214 -13.63 -22.59 -17.04
C LYS A 214 -14.20 -21.88 -15.81
N LEU A 215 -13.54 -20.82 -15.34
CA LEU A 215 -13.92 -20.11 -14.13
C LEU A 215 -14.17 -18.63 -14.43
N ARG A 216 -15.18 -18.07 -13.76
CA ARG A 216 -15.43 -16.64 -13.74
C ARG A 216 -14.45 -15.95 -12.80
N ARG A 217 -13.95 -14.80 -13.22
CA ARG A 217 -13.13 -13.89 -12.42
C ARG A 217 -13.77 -12.52 -12.33
N ARG A 218 -13.51 -11.85 -11.22
CA ARG A 218 -13.89 -10.46 -10.99
C ARG A 218 -12.71 -9.70 -10.45
N VAL A 219 -12.70 -8.42 -10.80
CA VAL A 219 -11.69 -7.46 -10.41
C VAL A 219 -12.33 -6.46 -9.48
N VAL A 220 -11.62 -6.14 -8.41
CA VAL A 220 -11.91 -4.95 -7.62
C VAL A 220 -10.64 -4.12 -7.53
N THR A 221 -10.76 -2.86 -7.95
CA THR A 221 -9.72 -1.85 -7.76
C THR A 221 -10.25 -0.80 -6.78
N ARG A 222 -9.42 -0.45 -5.79
CA ARG A 222 -9.71 0.60 -4.81
C ARG A 222 -8.49 1.46 -4.60
N VAL A 223 -8.71 2.76 -4.51
CA VAL A 223 -7.68 3.72 -4.09
C VAL A 223 -7.91 4.02 -2.62
N ILE A 224 -6.86 3.88 -1.82
CA ILE A 224 -6.86 4.20 -0.41
C ILE A 224 -5.81 5.26 -0.11
N GLN A 225 -6.08 6.09 0.88
CA GLN A 225 -5.06 6.92 1.51
C GLN A 225 -4.48 6.13 2.69
N PRO A 226 -3.16 5.89 2.76
CA PRO A 226 -2.54 5.14 3.85
C PRO A 226 -2.46 5.94 5.15
N ARG A 227 -2.90 7.20 5.13
CA ARG A 227 -3.02 8.04 6.33
C ARG A 227 -4.17 7.52 7.18
N ASN A 228 -3.89 7.20 8.44
CA ASN A 228 -4.84 6.69 9.42
C ASN A 228 -5.54 7.85 10.17
N MET A 229 -6.13 8.78 9.41
CA MET A 229 -6.84 9.97 9.93
C MET A 229 -8.35 9.78 9.95
#